data_AF-A0A7G8H265-F1
#
_entry.id   AF-A0A7G8H265-F1
#
_cell.length_a   1.000
_cell.length_b   1.000
_cell.length_c   1.000
_cell.angle_alpha   90.00
_cell.angle_beta   90.00
_cell.angle_gamma   90.00
#
_symmetry.space_group_name_H-M   'P 1'
#
loop_
_entity.id
_entity.type
_entity.pdbx_description
1 polymer ?
#
loop_
_entity_poly.entity_id
_entity_poly.type
_entity_poly.pdbx_seq_one_letter_code
_entity_poly.pdbx_strand_id
1 'polypeptide(L)'
;MRGITGAIATSNVIDDPLMRSFLQRFREVGADEALDEFLQGAEAERFAELWDTYNDEAQQQGLAVWSHSDAAKFVLKSKTCFADGQLACVAITSGDHRDAHDVLTFSVDACWLS
;
A
#
# COMPACT_ATOMS: atom_id res chain seq x y z
N MET A 1 -10.14 -13.93 9.61
CA MET A 1 -9.16 -13.01 10.23
C MET A 1 -7.77 -13.47 9.77
N ARG A 2 -7.18 -12.81 8.76
CA ARG A 2 -5.76 -13.06 8.42
C ARG A 2 -4.94 -12.34 9.50
N GLY A 3 -3.97 -13.05 10.09
CA GLY A 3 -3.39 -12.74 11.41
C GLY A 3 -2.64 -11.42 11.52
N ILE A 4 -2.24 -11.08 12.74
CA ILE A 4 -1.32 -9.98 13.05
C ILE A 4 0.05 -10.32 12.46
N THR A 5 0.39 -9.74 11.31
CA THR A 5 1.70 -9.88 10.68
C THR A 5 2.58 -8.69 11.06
N GLY A 6 3.72 -8.96 11.68
CA GLY A 6 4.65 -7.93 12.17
C GLY A 6 5.46 -7.20 11.09
N ALA A 7 5.30 -7.55 9.82
CA ALA A 7 5.99 -6.91 8.71
C ALA A 7 5.00 -6.54 7.61
N ILE A 8 5.04 -5.27 7.20
CA ILE A 8 4.35 -4.77 6.02
C ILE A 8 5.30 -5.01 4.84
N ALA A 9 4.86 -5.77 3.83
CA ALA A 9 5.64 -5.97 2.62
C ALA A 9 5.75 -4.65 1.84
N THR A 10 6.95 -4.33 1.35
CA THR A 10 7.19 -3.13 0.52
C THR A 10 7.44 -3.51 -0.93
N SER A 11 7.00 -2.67 -1.85
CA SER A 11 7.29 -2.79 -3.29
C SER A 11 8.51 -1.97 -3.66
N ASN A 12 9.38 -2.51 -4.53
CA ASN A 12 10.56 -1.79 -5.00
C ASN A 12 10.23 -0.71 -6.04
N VAL A 13 9.08 -0.84 -6.71
CA VAL A 13 8.71 0.01 -7.85
C VAL A 13 7.61 1.00 -7.53
N ILE A 14 6.82 0.81 -6.46
CA ILE A 14 5.70 1.70 -6.12
C ILE A 14 6.14 3.14 -5.78
N ASP A 15 7.39 3.33 -5.38
CA ASP A 15 7.97 4.66 -5.13
C ASP A 15 8.49 5.35 -6.41
N ASP A 16 8.54 4.66 -7.55
CA ASP A 16 8.94 5.25 -8.83
C ASP A 16 8.00 6.42 -9.18
N PRO A 17 8.52 7.58 -9.66
CA PRO A 17 7.70 8.73 -10.01
C PRO A 17 6.56 8.41 -10.99
N LEU A 18 6.78 7.51 -11.94
CA LEU A 18 5.79 7.10 -12.92
C LEU A 18 4.67 6.29 -12.27
N MET A 19 5.03 5.36 -11.36
CA MET A 19 4.07 4.61 -10.56
C MET A 19 3.26 5.50 -9.61
N ARG A 20 3.89 6.50 -8.99
CA ARG A 20 3.19 7.48 -8.14
C ARG A 20 2.20 8.32 -8.93
N SER A 21 2.59 8.76 -10.13
CA SER A 21 1.71 9.48 -11.05
C SER A 21 0.50 8.63 -11.44
N PHE A 22 0.73 7.37 -11.79
CA PHE A 22 -0.33 6.40 -12.06
C PHE A 22 -1.27 6.23 -10.86
N LEU A 23 -0.75 6.02 -9.65
CA LEU A 23 -1.58 5.84 -8.45
C LEU A 23 -2.40 7.09 -8.11
N GLN A 24 -1.88 8.29 -8.39
CA GLN A 24 -2.65 9.51 -8.27
C GLN A 24 -3.79 9.52 -9.30
N ARG A 25 -3.48 9.23 -10.57
CA ARG A 25 -4.46 9.21 -11.65
C ARG A 25 -5.55 8.16 -11.43
N PHE A 26 -5.17 6.98 -10.99
CA PHE A 26 -6.05 5.90 -10.56
C PHE A 26 -7.11 6.36 -9.55
N ARG A 27 -6.75 7.24 -8.61
CA ARG A 27 -7.71 7.77 -7.62
C ARG A 27 -8.67 8.79 -8.21
N GLU A 28 -8.29 9.45 -9.29
CA GLU A 28 -9.09 10.48 -9.95
C GLU A 28 -10.08 9.88 -10.95
N VAL A 29 -9.66 8.87 -11.73
CA VAL A 29 -10.45 8.32 -12.85
C VAL A 29 -10.75 6.83 -12.75
N GLY A 30 -10.17 6.13 -11.77
CA GLY A 30 -10.33 4.69 -11.60
C GLY A 30 -9.29 3.87 -12.37
N ALA A 31 -9.36 2.55 -12.17
CA ALA A 31 -8.35 1.59 -12.65
C ALA A 31 -8.23 1.54 -14.17
N ASP A 32 -9.36 1.30 -14.85
CA ASP A 32 -9.38 1.01 -16.29
C ASP A 32 -8.89 2.22 -17.09
N GLU A 33 -9.39 3.42 -16.78
CA GLU A 33 -9.01 4.65 -17.48
C GLU A 33 -7.54 5.02 -17.23
N ALA A 34 -7.07 4.94 -15.97
CA ALA A 34 -5.68 5.24 -15.66
C ALA A 34 -4.69 4.23 -16.28
N LEU A 35 -5.05 2.95 -16.34
CA LEU A 35 -4.22 1.93 -16.98
C LEU A 35 -4.11 2.17 -18.48
N ASP A 36 -5.22 2.47 -19.15
CA ASP A 36 -5.22 2.72 -20.59
C ASP A 36 -4.40 3.96 -20.95
N GLU A 37 -4.55 5.06 -20.20
CA GLU A 37 -3.76 6.29 -20.38
C GLU A 37 -2.25 6.02 -20.30
N PHE A 38 -1.81 5.23 -19.31
CA PHE A 38 -0.39 4.98 -19.10
C PHE A 38 0.18 3.93 -20.05
N LEU A 39 -0.61 2.92 -20.45
CA LEU A 39 -0.20 1.90 -21.43
C LEU A 39 -0.17 2.40 -22.88
N GLN A 40 -0.84 3.53 -23.17
CA GLN A 40 -0.81 4.17 -24.49
C GLN A 40 0.04 5.45 -24.52
N GLY A 41 0.57 5.88 -23.36
CA GLY A 41 1.33 7.11 -23.21
C GLY A 41 2.76 7.05 -23.74
N ALA A 42 3.47 8.18 -23.64
CA ALA A 42 4.85 8.30 -24.11
C ALA A 42 5.86 7.41 -23.35
N GLU A 43 5.54 7.02 -22.11
CA GLU A 43 6.35 6.14 -21.27
C GLU A 43 5.77 4.72 -21.15
N ALA A 44 4.91 4.31 -22.08
CA ALA A 44 4.15 3.05 -22.00
C ALA A 44 5.00 1.79 -21.75
N GLU A 45 6.10 1.61 -22.46
CA GLU A 45 6.98 0.43 -22.28
C GLU A 45 7.55 0.38 -20.85
N ARG A 46 8.06 1.51 -20.35
CA ARG A 46 8.60 1.62 -19.00
C ARG A 46 7.51 1.41 -17.95
N PHE A 47 6.32 1.96 -18.18
CA PHE A 47 5.20 1.75 -17.28
C PHE A 47 4.79 0.28 -17.21
N ALA A 48 4.71 -0.42 -18.35
CA ALA A 48 4.37 -1.83 -18.39
C ALA A 48 5.34 -2.69 -17.58
N GLU A 49 6.65 -2.44 -17.70
CA GLU A 49 7.68 -3.14 -16.90
C GLU A 49 7.51 -2.91 -15.39
N LEU A 50 7.25 -1.66 -14.98
CA LEU A 50 7.01 -1.31 -13.58
C LEU A 50 5.71 -1.93 -13.06
N TRP A 51 4.66 -1.94 -13.87
CA TRP A 51 3.36 -2.50 -13.54
C TRP A 51 3.41 -4.02 -13.37
N ASP A 52 4.10 -4.72 -14.27
CA ASP A 52 4.32 -6.16 -14.16
C ASP A 52 5.12 -6.50 -12.89
N THR A 53 6.21 -5.77 -12.64
CA THR A 53 7.01 -5.94 -11.42
C THR A 53 6.18 -5.72 -10.15
N TYR A 54 5.34 -4.68 -10.13
CA TYR A 54 4.45 -4.40 -9.01
C TYR A 54 3.44 -5.53 -8.77
N ASN A 55 2.84 -6.07 -9.82
CA ASN A 55 1.86 -7.16 -9.71
C ASN A 55 2.51 -8.46 -9.23
N ASP A 56 3.71 -8.77 -9.71
CA ASP A 56 4.48 -9.92 -9.25
C ASP A 56 4.81 -9.81 -7.75
N GLU A 57 5.25 -8.63 -7.30
CA GLU A 57 5.50 -8.35 -5.87
C GLU A 57 4.22 -8.52 -5.05
N ALA A 58 3.09 -7.98 -5.50
CA ALA A 58 1.81 -8.08 -4.82
C ALA A 58 1.31 -9.54 -4.72
N GLN A 59 1.45 -10.32 -5.79
CA GLN A 59 1.05 -11.73 -5.82
C GLN A 59 1.93 -12.60 -4.90
N GLN A 60 3.25 -12.38 -4.90
CA GLN A 60 4.18 -13.13 -4.05
C GLN A 60 3.94 -12.90 -2.56
N GLN A 61 3.55 -11.67 -2.18
CA GLN A 61 3.38 -11.28 -0.78
C GLN A 61 1.95 -11.57 -0.25
N GLY A 62 0.98 -11.81 -1.14
CA GLY A 62 -0.39 -12.23 -0.77
C GLY A 62 -1.20 -11.20 0.03
N LEU A 63 -0.69 -9.96 0.11
CA LEU A 63 -1.19 -8.81 0.87
C LEU A 63 -0.87 -7.52 0.09
N ALA A 64 -1.51 -6.40 0.47
CA ALA A 64 -1.18 -5.10 -0.11
C ALA A 64 0.28 -4.71 0.17
N VAL A 65 1.06 -4.46 -0.88
CA VAL A 65 2.44 -3.97 -0.80
C VAL A 65 2.46 -2.46 -0.61
N TRP A 66 3.35 -1.96 0.25
CA TRP A 66 3.46 -0.55 0.59
C TRP A 66 4.64 0.12 -0.12
N SER A 67 4.56 1.44 -0.24
CA SER A 67 5.74 2.24 -0.51
C SER A 67 6.70 2.19 0.67
N HIS A 68 8.01 2.26 0.40
CA HIS A 68 9.03 2.41 1.43
C HIS A 68 8.78 3.69 2.24
N SER A 69 8.31 4.74 1.56
CA SER A 69 7.96 6.01 2.17
C SER A 69 6.85 5.88 3.23
N ASP A 70 5.77 5.16 2.91
CA ASP A 70 4.65 4.97 3.83
C ASP A 70 4.98 3.98 4.94
N ALA A 71 5.76 2.93 4.64
CA ALA A 71 6.28 2.04 5.65
C ALA A 71 7.16 2.78 6.67
N ALA A 72 8.04 3.67 6.20
CA ALA A 72 8.88 4.51 7.07
C ALA A 72 8.05 5.47 7.95
N LYS A 73 7.03 6.13 7.39
CA LYS A 73 6.10 6.97 8.18
C LYS A 73 5.38 6.16 9.25
N PHE A 74 4.92 4.95 8.92
CA PHE A 74 4.27 4.07 9.88
C PHE A 74 5.22 3.65 11.00
N VAL A 75 6.47 3.29 10.69
CA VAL A 75 7.50 2.97 11.70
C VAL A 75 7.80 4.16 12.61
N LEU A 76 7.87 5.38 12.08
CA LEU A 76 8.06 6.57 12.90
C LEU A 76 6.86 6.79 13.84
N LYS A 77 5.63 6.62 13.33
CA LYS A 77 4.42 6.73 14.14
C LYS A 77 4.32 5.63 15.20
N SER A 78 4.69 4.40 14.89
CA SER A 78 4.64 3.28 15.83
C SER A 78 5.56 3.48 17.04
N LYS A 79 6.75 4.05 16.82
CA LYS A 79 7.66 4.44 17.92
C LYS A 79 7.03 5.44 18.87
N THR A 80 6.27 6.42 18.34
CA THR A 80 5.57 7.40 19.20
C THR A 80 4.44 6.74 20.00
N CYS A 81 3.64 5.87 19.38
CA CYS A 81 2.58 5.13 20.08
C CYS A 81 3.14 4.25 21.21
N PHE A 82 4.28 3.59 20.99
CA PHE A 82 4.89 2.73 22.01
C PHE A 82 5.35 3.51 23.24
N ALA A 83 5.84 4.75 23.07
CA ALA A 83 6.19 5.62 24.19
C ALA A 83 4.99 5.93 25.10
N ASP A 84 3.78 5.89 24.54
CA ASP A 84 2.51 6.13 25.24
C ASP A 84 1.84 4.82 25.72
N GLY A 85 2.55 3.69 25.70
CA GLY A 85 2.00 2.38 26.09
C GLY A 85 1.02 1.79 25.06
N GLN A 86 1.04 2.28 23.82
CA GLN A 86 0.15 1.84 22.75
C GLN A 86 0.86 1.02 21.67
N LEU A 87 0.09 0.21 20.96
CA LEU A 87 0.53 -0.49 19.76
C LEU A 87 -0.06 0.20 18.54
N ALA A 88 0.79 0.51 17.56
CA ALA A 88 0.33 0.97 16.25
C ALA A 88 -0.09 -0.23 15.40
N CYS A 89 -1.27 -0.16 14.83
CA CYS A 89 -1.88 -1.21 14.04
C CYS A 89 -2.23 -0.70 12.64
N VAL A 90 -2.11 -1.60 11.68
CA VAL A 90 -2.65 -1.44 10.33
C VAL A 90 -3.69 -2.53 10.13
N ALA A 91 -4.87 -2.14 9.66
CA ALA A 91 -5.86 -3.08 9.15
C ALA A 91 -6.09 -2.85 7.66
N ILE A 92 -6.11 -3.94 6.90
CA ILE A 92 -6.52 -3.96 5.50
C ILE A 92 -7.93 -4.54 5.47
N THR A 93 -8.91 -3.75 5.07
CA THR A 93 -10.31 -4.17 4.98
C THR A 93 -10.74 -4.30 3.52
N SER A 94 -11.77 -5.10 3.26
CA SER A 94 -12.47 -5.06 1.97
C SER A 94 -13.19 -3.72 1.86
N GLY A 95 -12.89 -2.92 0.85
CA GLY A 95 -13.59 -1.65 0.59
C GLY A 95 -14.96 -1.87 -0.04
N ASP A 96 -15.72 -0.78 -0.18
CA ASP A 96 -17.09 -0.78 -0.76
C ASP A 96 -17.11 -1.09 -2.28
N HIS A 97 -15.95 -1.12 -2.93
CA HIS A 97 -15.78 -1.50 -4.33
C HIS A 97 -15.05 -2.84 -4.44
N ARG A 98 -15.52 -3.70 -5.36
CA ARG A 98 -15.17 -5.13 -5.44
C ARG A 98 -13.67 -5.42 -5.56
N ASP A 99 -12.86 -4.43 -5.95
CA ASP A 99 -11.43 -4.54 -6.17
C ASP A 99 -10.58 -3.56 -5.34
N ALA A 100 -11.19 -2.87 -4.36
CA ALA A 100 -10.49 -1.91 -3.51
C ALA A 100 -10.30 -2.46 -2.08
N HIS A 101 -9.11 -2.27 -1.54
CA HIS A 101 -8.82 -2.48 -0.12
C HIS A 101 -8.69 -1.13 0.58
N ASP A 102 -9.37 -0.97 1.72
CA ASP A 102 -9.16 0.18 2.58
C ASP A 102 -8.06 -0.12 3.60
N VAL A 103 -7.23 0.89 3.86
CA VAL A 103 -6.13 0.82 4.82
C VAL A 103 -6.46 1.73 5.99
N LEU A 104 -6.62 1.14 7.17
CA LEU A 104 -6.85 1.86 8.42
C LEU A 104 -5.57 1.81 9.26
N THR A 105 -5.13 2.97 9.75
CA THR A 105 -4.08 3.06 10.77
C THR A 105 -4.69 3.53 12.07
N PHE A 106 -4.43 2.81 13.16
CA PHE A 106 -4.98 3.11 14.47
C PHE A 106 -3.99 2.69 15.56
N SER A 107 -4.23 3.11 16.80
CA SER A 107 -3.48 2.63 17.95
C SER A 107 -4.41 1.94 18.95
N VAL A 108 -3.89 0.93 19.64
CA VAL A 108 -4.59 0.19 20.68
C VAL A 108 -3.74 0.25 21.95
N ASP A 109 -4.37 0.46 23.10
CA ASP A 109 -3.68 0.38 24.38
C ASP A 109 -3.14 -1.06 24.58
N ALA A 110 -1.86 -1.21 24.88
CA ALA A 110 -1.25 -2.53 25.06
C ALA A 110 -1.88 -3.30 26.24
N CYS A 111 -2.51 -2.59 27.20
CA CYS A 111 -3.22 -3.19 28.32
C CYS A 111 -4.46 -4.00 27.89
N TRP A 112 -4.98 -3.80 26.68
CA TRP A 112 -6.10 -4.59 26.15
C TRP A 112 -5.71 -6.02 25.74
N LEU A 113 -4.41 -6.31 25.65
CA LEU A 113 -3.90 -7.63 25.27
C LEU A 113 -3.52 -8.51 26.47
N SER A 114 -3.66 -8.02 27.70
CA SER A 114 -3.38 -8.75 28.94
C SER A 114 -4.61 -9.43 29.52
#